data_AF-A0A645INT2-F1
#
_entry.id   AF-A0A645INT2-F1
#
_cell.length_a   1.000
_cell.length_b   1.000
_cell.length_c   1.000
_cell.angle_alpha   90.00
_cell.angle_beta   90.00
_cell.angle_gamma   90.00
#
_symmetry.space_group_name_H-M   'P 1'
#
loop_
_entity.id
_entity.type
_entity.pdbx_description
1 polymer ?
#
loop_
_entity_poly.entity_id
_entity_poly.type
_entity_poly.pdbx_seq_one_letter_code
_entity_poly.pdbx_strand_id
1 'polypeptide(L)'
;MCYDAKDDRLSGNPNQMNIQSMYSDIDLDANDTETEWQASFEELLWFFDMHLYNTGQGDFENEEAEIIFNRDILINETESIENCQNSVGILSDETIVANHPWVDDPQAELDRLKKQKEADMTMNYNNAFNPQNPDQQGGAEGG
;
A
#
# COMPACT_ATOMS: atom_id res chain seq x y z
N MET A 1 -13.51 -5.52 41.19
CA MET A 1 -14.21 -4.67 40.22
C MET A 1 -13.24 -4.44 39.07
N CYS A 2 -13.27 -5.31 38.06
CA CYS A 2 -12.43 -5.15 36.86
C CYS A 2 -12.93 -3.89 36.15
N TYR A 3 -12.05 -2.91 35.95
CA TYR A 3 -12.38 -1.69 35.23
C TYR A 3 -12.48 -2.09 33.75
N ASP A 4 -13.70 -2.21 33.24
CA ASP A 4 -13.95 -2.54 31.84
C ASP A 4 -13.70 -1.30 30.97
N ALA A 5 -12.42 -1.08 30.65
CA ALA A 5 -11.97 -0.01 29.77
C ALA A 5 -12.46 -0.16 28.32
N LYS A 6 -13.20 -1.24 28.00
CA LYS A 6 -13.79 -1.47 26.67
C LYS A 6 -15.04 -0.63 26.43
N ASP A 7 -15.82 -0.35 27.49
CA ASP A 7 -17.12 0.34 27.35
C ASP A 7 -16.95 1.87 27.18
N ASP A 8 -16.00 2.48 27.91
CA ASP A 8 -15.82 3.94 27.91
C ASP A 8 -15.01 4.46 26.69
N ARG A 9 -14.31 3.57 25.98
CA ARG A 9 -13.54 3.91 24.76
C ARG A 9 -14.37 3.88 23.47
N LEU A 10 -15.57 3.30 23.49
CA LEU A 10 -16.42 3.18 22.29
C LEU A 10 -17.32 4.41 22.04
N SER A 11 -17.36 5.37 22.97
CA SER A 11 -18.31 6.51 22.92
C SER A 11 -17.82 7.73 22.14
N GLY A 12 -16.59 7.73 21.63
CA GLY A 12 -16.02 8.80 20.83
C GLY A 12 -15.40 8.26 19.55
N ASN A 13 -15.49 9.03 18.46
CA ASN A 13 -15.01 8.75 17.11
C ASN A 13 -13.89 7.70 17.02
N PRO A 14 -13.95 6.73 16.07
CA PRO A 14 -12.92 5.72 15.90
C PRO A 14 -11.54 6.39 15.75
N ASN A 15 -10.77 6.32 16.82
CA ASN A 15 -9.41 6.85 16.91
C ASN A 15 -8.45 5.67 16.74
N GLN A 16 -7.37 5.87 15.98
CA GLN A 16 -6.33 4.87 15.76
C GLN A 16 -5.80 4.27 17.07
N MET A 17 -5.74 5.05 18.15
CA MET A 17 -5.34 4.56 19.48
C MET A 17 -6.31 3.52 20.06
N ASN A 18 -7.61 3.63 19.78
CA ASN A 18 -8.60 2.65 20.23
C ASN A 18 -8.50 1.36 19.43
N ILE A 19 -8.31 1.46 18.12
CA ILE A 19 -8.17 0.30 17.23
C ILE A 19 -6.90 -0.48 17.57
N GLN A 20 -5.77 0.21 17.72
CA GLN A 20 -4.50 -0.40 18.16
C GLN A 20 -4.63 -1.07 19.54
N SER A 21 -5.35 -0.45 20.47
CA SER A 21 -5.59 -1.06 21.79
C SER A 21 -6.52 -2.26 21.75
N MET A 22 -7.35 -2.43 20.72
CA MET A 22 -8.20 -3.61 20.55
C MET A 22 -7.44 -4.78 19.90
N TYR A 23 -6.48 -4.46 19.01
CA TYR A 23 -5.68 -5.46 18.31
C TYR A 23 -4.34 -5.77 19.00
N SER A 24 -3.98 -5.08 20.10
CA SER A 24 -2.69 -5.29 20.77
C SER A 24 -2.43 -6.72 21.19
N ASP A 25 -3.45 -7.42 21.70
CA ASP A 25 -3.29 -8.80 22.15
C ASP A 25 -3.08 -9.73 20.94
N ILE A 26 -3.80 -9.50 19.85
CA ILE A 26 -3.68 -10.27 18.61
C ILE A 26 -2.34 -9.97 17.92
N ASP A 27 -1.86 -8.73 17.98
CA ASP A 27 -0.57 -8.34 17.41
C ASP A 27 0.59 -8.98 18.17
N LEU A 28 0.49 -9.08 19.50
CA LEU A 28 1.47 -9.82 20.31
C LEU A 28 1.49 -11.30 19.94
N ASP A 29 0.33 -11.95 19.86
CA ASP A 29 0.24 -13.35 19.43
C ASP A 29 0.77 -13.54 17.98
N ALA A 30 0.52 -12.58 17.10
CA ALA A 30 1.02 -12.60 15.72
C ALA A 30 2.55 -12.47 15.66
N ASN A 31 3.16 -11.63 16.51
CA ASN A 31 4.62 -11.50 16.59
C ASN A 31 5.27 -12.79 17.13
N ASP A 32 4.66 -13.41 18.14
CA ASP A 32 5.14 -14.66 18.70
C ASP A 32 5.08 -15.79 17.65
N THR A 33 3.95 -15.90 16.94
CA THR A 33 3.79 -16.88 15.85
C THR A 33 4.69 -16.60 14.64
N GLU A 34 4.91 -15.34 14.29
CA GLU A 34 5.88 -14.95 13.24
C GLU A 34 7.30 -15.43 13.60
N THR A 35 7.71 -15.26 14.86
CA THR A 35 9.02 -15.72 15.34
C THR A 35 9.14 -17.25 15.29
N GLU A 36 8.10 -17.96 15.73
CA GLU A 36 8.06 -19.44 15.65
C GLU A 36 8.10 -19.94 14.21
N TRP A 37 7.42 -19.24 13.29
CA TRP A 37 7.41 -19.59 11.87
C TRP A 37 8.75 -19.29 11.20
N GLN A 38 9.40 -18.17 11.50
CA GLN A 38 10.75 -17.89 10.98
C GLN A 38 11.72 -19.03 11.32
N ALA A 39 11.76 -19.48 12.58
CA ALA A 39 12.59 -20.62 12.98
C ALA A 39 12.18 -21.93 12.28
N SER A 40 10.88 -22.17 12.14
CA SER A 40 10.38 -23.37 11.45
C SER A 40 10.72 -23.37 9.96
N PHE A 41 10.72 -22.20 9.32
CA PHE A 41 11.07 -22.05 7.92
C PHE A 41 12.56 -22.20 7.67
N GLU A 42 13.43 -21.78 8.60
CA GLU A 42 14.88 -22.04 8.50
C GLU A 42 15.15 -23.56 8.42
N GLU A 43 14.50 -24.34 9.29
CA GLU A 43 14.60 -25.81 9.22
C GLU A 43 14.02 -26.36 7.92
N LEU A 44 12.86 -25.85 7.49
CA LEU A 44 12.20 -26.31 6.27
C LEU A 44 13.01 -26.02 5.00
N LEU A 45 13.62 -24.83 4.90
CA LEU A 45 14.49 -24.45 3.79
C LEU A 45 15.70 -25.37 3.72
N TRP A 46 16.35 -25.62 4.86
CA TRP A 46 17.44 -26.59 4.92
C TRP A 46 17.02 -27.99 4.44
N PHE A 47 15.83 -28.46 4.82
CA PHE A 47 15.29 -29.72 4.34
C PHE A 47 15.06 -29.73 2.82
N PHE A 48 14.57 -28.62 2.24
CA PHE A 48 14.40 -28.49 0.80
C PHE A 48 15.74 -28.50 0.07
N ASP A 49 16.73 -27.77 0.56
CA ASP A 49 18.07 -27.73 -0.05
C ASP A 49 18.72 -29.10 -0.05
N MET A 50 18.65 -29.80 1.08
CA MET A 50 19.16 -31.17 1.20
C MET A 50 18.41 -32.13 0.25
N HIS A 51 17.11 -31.94 0.04
CA HIS A 51 16.35 -32.72 -0.93
C HIS A 51 16.75 -32.42 -2.38
N LEU A 52 16.94 -31.15 -2.73
CA LEU A 52 17.41 -30.72 -4.06
C LEU A 52 18.81 -31.23 -4.36
N TYR A 53 19.70 -31.22 -3.37
CA TYR A 53 21.03 -31.80 -3.45
C TYR A 53 20.96 -33.30 -3.73
N ASN A 54 20.17 -34.04 -2.95
CA ASN A 54 20.03 -35.49 -3.08
C ASN A 54 19.36 -35.92 -4.40
N THR A 55 18.50 -35.08 -4.97
CA THR A 55 17.85 -35.33 -6.26
C THR A 55 18.70 -34.86 -7.46
N GLY A 56 19.86 -34.26 -7.20
CA GLY A 56 20.82 -33.82 -8.22
C GLY A 56 20.44 -32.52 -8.94
N GLN A 57 19.56 -31.70 -8.34
CA GLN A 57 19.12 -30.43 -8.93
C GLN A 57 20.06 -29.26 -8.65
N GLY A 58 20.95 -29.38 -7.67
CA GLY A 58 21.93 -28.36 -7.31
C GLY A 58 22.13 -28.27 -5.80
N ASP A 59 23.12 -27.48 -5.39
CA ASP A 59 23.36 -27.08 -4.01
C ASP A 59 23.00 -25.60 -3.87
N PHE A 60 22.06 -25.31 -2.98
CA PHE A 60 21.51 -23.99 -2.74
C PHE A 60 21.73 -23.52 -1.29
N GLU A 61 22.57 -24.20 -0.51
CA GLU A 61 22.83 -23.85 0.91
C GLU A 61 23.39 -22.43 1.10
N ASN A 62 23.92 -21.80 0.05
CA ASN A 62 24.46 -20.43 0.07
C ASN A 62 23.53 -19.39 -0.56
N GLU A 63 22.32 -19.77 -0.99
CA GLU A 63 21.34 -18.81 -1.47
C GLU A 63 20.54 -18.23 -0.29
N GLU A 64 20.43 -16.90 -0.25
CA GLU A 64 19.64 -16.21 0.78
C GLU A 64 18.18 -16.12 0.30
N ALA A 65 17.27 -16.81 1.01
CA ALA A 65 15.84 -16.69 0.83
C ALA A 65 15.23 -15.82 1.94
N GLU A 66 14.60 -14.71 1.57
CA GLU A 66 13.89 -13.83 2.49
C GLU A 66 12.40 -14.22 2.55
N ILE A 67 11.87 -14.39 3.76
CA ILE A 67 10.45 -14.68 4.00
C ILE A 67 9.79 -13.45 4.60
N ILE A 68 8.80 -12.92 3.88
CA ILE A 68 8.07 -11.71 4.28
C ILE A 68 6.69 -12.12 4.82
N PHE A 69 6.40 -11.78 6.07
CA PHE A 69 5.10 -11.98 6.69
C PHE A 69 4.27 -10.70 6.61
N ASN A 70 3.18 -10.75 5.84
CA ASN A 70 2.23 -9.64 5.74
C ASN A 70 1.09 -9.83 6.73
N ARG A 71 0.72 -8.75 7.44
CA ARG A 71 -0.37 -8.72 8.41
C ARG A 71 -1.45 -7.73 8.00
N ASP A 72 -2.68 -8.20 7.95
CA ASP A 72 -3.84 -7.35 7.71
C ASP A 72 -4.41 -6.85 9.04
N ILE A 73 -4.21 -5.56 9.33
CA ILE A 73 -4.80 -4.88 10.48
C ILE A 73 -5.83 -3.87 10.02
N LEU A 74 -6.91 -3.73 10.79
CA LEU A 74 -7.91 -2.72 10.54
C LEU A 74 -7.29 -1.36 10.90
N ILE A 75 -7.15 -0.46 9.94
CA ILE A 75 -6.61 0.89 10.14
C ILE A 75 -7.69 1.94 9.91
N ASN A 76 -7.52 3.11 10.51
CA ASN A 76 -8.32 4.26 10.12
C ASN A 76 -7.78 4.81 8.80
N GLU A 77 -8.39 4.38 7.69
CA GLU A 77 -8.02 4.83 6.34
C GLU A 77 -8.12 6.36 6.20
N THR A 78 -9.05 7.01 6.89
CA THR A 78 -9.24 8.47 6.80
C THR A 78 -8.00 9.20 7.33
N GLU A 79 -7.54 8.82 8.52
CA GLU A 79 -6.34 9.41 9.13
C GLU A 79 -5.08 9.10 8.32
N SER A 80 -4.99 7.87 7.78
CA SER A 80 -3.88 7.46 6.91
C SER A 80 -3.82 8.29 5.62
N ILE A 81 -4.97 8.52 4.98
CA ILE A 81 -5.08 9.36 3.78
C ILE A 81 -4.77 10.83 4.09
N GLU A 82 -5.29 11.37 5.19
CA GLU A 82 -4.98 12.74 5.62
C GLU A 82 -3.47 12.93 5.88
N ASN A 83 -2.82 11.95 6.51
CA ASN A 83 -1.38 11.96 6.73
C ASN A 83 -0.59 11.88 5.42
N CYS A 84 -1.02 11.05 4.47
CA CYS A 84 -0.45 11.01 3.12
C CYS A 84 -0.55 12.38 2.42
N GLN A 85 -1.71 13.03 2.47
CA GLN A 85 -1.92 14.37 1.89
C GLN A 85 -1.05 15.43 2.54
N ASN A 86 -0.96 15.42 3.87
CA ASN A 86 -0.12 16.36 4.63
C ASN A 86 1.38 16.13 4.41
N SER A 87 1.77 14.95 3.94
CA SER A 87 3.16 14.60 3.64
C SER A 87 3.59 14.96 2.22
N VAL A 88 2.67 15.38 1.35
CA VAL A 88 2.98 15.81 -0.02
C VAL A 88 3.93 17.01 0.02
N GLY A 89 5.08 16.88 -0.66
CA GLY A 89 6.14 17.90 -0.66
C GLY A 89 7.11 17.82 0.51
N ILE A 90 6.87 16.94 1.49
CA ILE A 90 7.81 16.59 2.56
C ILE A 90 8.47 15.24 2.26
N LEU A 91 7.67 14.25 1.84
CA LEU A 91 8.12 12.93 1.41
C LEU A 91 8.08 12.81 -0.11
N SER A 92 8.79 11.82 -0.65
CA SER A 92 8.70 11.48 -2.08
C SER A 92 7.32 10.92 -2.41
N ASP A 93 6.86 11.15 -3.64
CA ASP A 93 5.62 10.58 -4.15
C ASP A 93 5.63 9.04 -4.02
N GLU A 94 6.80 8.40 -4.17
CA GLU A 94 6.98 6.95 -4.00
C GLU A 94 6.67 6.50 -2.57
N THR A 95 7.20 7.17 -1.55
CA THR A 95 6.91 6.84 -0.16
C THR A 95 5.43 7.08 0.18
N ILE A 96 4.82 8.15 -0.35
CA ILE A 96 3.41 8.45 -0.10
C ILE A 96 2.50 7.39 -0.73
N VAL A 97 2.80 6.99 -1.97
CA VAL A 97 2.06 5.93 -2.69
C VAL A 97 2.24 4.59 -2.00
N ALA A 98 3.45 4.27 -1.53
CA ALA A 98 3.73 3.01 -0.84
C ALA A 98 3.02 2.88 0.52
N ASN A 99 2.70 4.00 1.16
CA ASN A 99 1.99 4.02 2.44
C ASN A 99 0.48 4.28 2.27
N HIS A 100 -0.01 4.41 1.04
CA HIS A 100 -1.42 4.68 0.81
C HIS A 100 -2.25 3.40 1.00
N PRO A 101 -3.33 3.42 1.81
CA PRO A 101 -4.10 2.21 2.18
C PRO A 101 -4.84 1.51 1.02
N TRP A 102 -4.78 2.06 -0.19
CA TRP A 102 -5.48 1.54 -1.37
C TRP A 102 -4.51 1.07 -2.46
N VAL A 103 -3.21 1.08 -2.17
CA VAL A 103 -2.16 0.74 -3.12
C VAL A 103 -1.49 -0.55 -2.66
N ASP A 104 -1.76 -1.64 -3.36
CA ASP A 104 -1.15 -2.94 -3.10
C ASP A 104 0.26 -3.06 -3.72
N ASP A 105 0.44 -2.48 -4.92
CA ASP A 105 1.71 -2.44 -5.66
C ASP A 105 2.10 -0.99 -5.94
N PRO A 106 3.04 -0.42 -5.16
CA PRO A 106 3.46 0.97 -5.30
C PRO A 106 4.08 1.27 -6.67
N GLN A 107 4.81 0.30 -7.24
CA GLN A 107 5.49 0.49 -8.53
C GLN A 107 4.48 0.54 -9.67
N ALA A 108 3.48 -0.35 -9.64
CA ALA A 108 2.40 -0.32 -10.62
C ALA A 108 1.58 0.97 -10.54
N GLU A 109 1.33 1.49 -9.34
CA GLU A 109 0.58 2.74 -9.16
C GLU A 109 1.38 3.96 -9.63
N LEU A 110 2.69 4.02 -9.34
CA LEU A 110 3.56 5.06 -9.88
C LEU A 110 3.58 5.06 -11.41
N ASP A 111 3.56 3.90 -12.04
CA ASP A 111 3.51 3.80 -13.50
C ASP A 111 2.15 4.22 -14.08
N ARG A 112 1.04 3.98 -13.36
CA ARG A 112 -0.28 4.53 -13.71
C ARG A 112 -0.29 6.05 -13.61
N LEU A 113 0.27 6.61 -12.53
CA LEU A 113 0.40 8.05 -12.34
C LEU A 113 1.25 8.71 -13.43
N LYS A 114 2.36 8.09 -13.84
CA LYS A 114 3.17 8.57 -14.97
C LYS A 114 2.37 8.61 -16.26
N LYS A 115 1.65 7.53 -16.59
CA LYS A 115 0.80 7.47 -17.78
C LYS A 115 -0.29 8.54 -17.76
N GLN A 116 -0.90 8.79 -16.60
CA GLN A 116 -1.88 9.86 -16.42
C GLN A 116 -1.26 11.24 -16.66
N LYS A 117 -0.10 11.53 -16.05
CA LYS A 117 0.63 12.79 -16.24
C LYS A 117 1.03 13.01 -17.71
N GLU A 118 1.49 11.97 -18.40
CA GLU A 118 1.84 12.03 -19.83
C GLU A 118 0.61 12.28 -20.71
N ALA A 119 -0.51 11.61 -20.44
CA ALA A 119 -1.77 11.82 -21.14
C ALA A 119 -2.29 13.26 -20.93
N ASP A 120 -2.25 13.75 -19.69
CA ASP A 120 -2.66 15.12 -19.34
C ASP A 120 -1.76 16.17 -19.99
N MET A 121 -0.44 15.97 -20.01
CA MET A 121 0.49 16.85 -20.73
C MET A 121 0.22 16.84 -22.23
N THR A 122 -0.04 15.67 -22.83
CA THR A 122 -0.34 15.55 -24.26
C THR A 122 -1.66 16.24 -24.61
N MET A 123 -2.70 16.07 -23.79
CA MET A 123 -3.98 16.74 -23.95
C MET A 123 -3.85 18.27 -23.80
N ASN A 124 -3.12 18.74 -22.78
CA ASN A 124 -2.88 20.17 -22.58
C ASN A 124 -2.04 20.78 -23.70
N TYR A 125 -1.02 20.07 -24.20
CA TYR A 125 -0.22 20.51 -25.34
C TYR A 125 -1.09 20.60 -26.60
N ASN A 126 -1.88 19.57 -26.90
CA ASN A 126 -2.80 19.60 -28.04
C ASN A 126 -3.83 20.73 -27.94
N ASN A 127 -4.33 21.03 -26.74
CA ASN A 127 -5.28 22.11 -26.52
C ASN A 127 -4.62 23.51 -26.61
N ALA A 128 -3.35 23.63 -26.21
CA ALA A 128 -2.58 24.86 -26.33
C ALA A 128 -2.15 25.19 -27.78
N PHE A 129 -1.94 24.16 -28.61
CA PHE A 129 -1.55 24.32 -30.02
C PHE A 129 -2.72 24.24 -31.00
N ASN A 130 -3.90 23.80 -30.57
CA ASN A 130 -5.13 23.84 -31.35
C ASN A 130 -6.23 24.63 -30.61
N PRO A 131 -6.15 25.97 -30.57
CA PRO A 131 -7.28 26.78 -30.16
C PRO A 131 -8.40 26.56 -31.20
N GLN A 132 -9.37 25.69 -30.88
CA GLN A 132 -10.64 25.70 -31.59
C GLN A 132 -11.26 27.08 -31.35
N ASN A 133 -11.16 27.94 -32.36
CA ASN A 133 -11.85 29.22 -32.45
C ASN A 133 -13.34 29.01 -32.11
N PRO A 134 -13.89 29.66 -31.07
CA PRO A 134 -15.33 29.64 -30.81
C PRO A 134 -16.16 30.41 -31.86
N ASP A 135 -15.53 31.13 -32.80
CA ASP A 135 -16.21 32.11 -33.67
C ASP A 135 -16.71 31.57 -35.01
N GLN A 136 -17.31 30.37 -35.06
CA GLN A 136 -18.11 29.94 -36.22
C GLN A 136 -19.43 29.28 -35.82
N GLN A 137 -20.21 29.96 -34.98
CA GLN A 137 -21.67 29.76 -34.96
C GLN A 137 -22.36 31.12 -34.90
N GLY A 138 -22.46 31.77 -36.05
CA GLY A 138 -23.24 32.99 -36.27
C GLY A 138 -24.17 32.81 -37.48
N GLY A 139 -25.38 32.34 -37.18
CA GLY A 139 -26.62 32.35 -37.98
C GLY A 139 -26.56 32.66 -39.47
N ALA A 140 -26.84 31.63 -40.27
CA ALA A 140 -27.66 31.83 -41.47
C ALA A 140 -29.11 32.04 -41.03
N GLU A 141 -29.59 33.29 -41.04
CA GLU A 141 -31.02 33.62 -41.05
C GLU A 141 -31.30 34.61 -42.18
N GLY A 142 -32.45 34.41 -42.81
CA GLY A 142 -32.78 34.88 -44.16
C GLY A 142 -33.15 36.35 -44.29
N GLY A 143 -33.14 36.76 -45.56
CA GLY A 143 -33.61 38.03 -46.11
C GLY A 143 -33.63 37.93 -47.63
#